data_AF-L8WKP4-F1
#
_entry.id   AF-L8WKP4-F1
#
_cell.length_a   1.000
_cell.length_b   1.000
_cell.length_c   1.000
_cell.angle_alpha   90.00
_cell.angle_beta   90.00
_cell.angle_gamma   90.00
#
_symmetry.space_group_name_H-M   'P 1'
#
loop_
_entity.id
_entity.type
_entity.pdbx_description
1 polymer ?
#
loop_
_entity_poly.entity_id
_entity_poly.type
_entity_poly.pdbx_seq_one_letter_code
_entity_poly.pdbx_strand_id
1 'polypeptide(L)'
;MHQFFRRLAAPFWVLGITLLTTTTHLLYLASNCSRKLLESMDSFTLASVLVGVGWFLLWLRSKSSIPYPPGPSGNLLFGSALELRKSKAFWLNFAQWSKEYGPIMTIRMAYRSLFVVDDPNVAVSLFEKKASQYSDRYVSELAKLGEWDHDIIFIEYGPTLKHYRTLLQKALNNRVALDYLPLQEHEVKRLLRRLYETPEQFMEHVHLMAGSVAIRMVYGYKVDSAQDPLVQSAEKVMSIFSDSKAEY
;
A
#
# COMPACT_ATOMS: atom_id res chain seq x y z
N MET A 1 -49.59 -46.89 18.93
CA MET A 1 -48.71 -46.44 17.83
C MET A 1 -47.32 -47.10 18.00
N HIS A 2 -47.28 -48.44 18.04
CA HIS A 2 -46.15 -49.20 18.61
C HIS A 2 -45.76 -50.42 17.75
N GLN A 3 -45.88 -50.34 16.42
CA GLN A 3 -45.56 -51.46 15.51
C GLN A 3 -44.78 -51.10 14.23
N PHE A 4 -44.12 -49.94 14.14
CA PHE A 4 -43.40 -49.56 12.91
C PHE A 4 -41.85 -49.64 13.00
N PHE A 5 -41.27 -49.93 14.17
CA PHE A 5 -39.81 -49.91 14.40
C PHE A 5 -39.19 -51.29 14.63
N ARG A 6 -39.40 -52.26 13.73
CA ARG A 6 -38.72 -53.58 13.83
C ARG A 6 -38.15 -54.16 12.54
N ARG A 7 -38.04 -53.39 11.46
CA ARG A 7 -37.37 -53.86 10.23
C ARG A 7 -36.49 -52.76 9.66
N LEU A 8 -35.22 -52.75 10.07
CA LEU A 8 -34.02 -52.25 9.36
C LEU A 8 -32.91 -51.99 10.39
N ALA A 9 -32.47 -53.04 11.08
CA ALA A 9 -31.20 -53.04 11.81
C ALA A 9 -30.20 -53.82 10.97
N ALA A 10 -29.63 -53.17 9.95
CA ALA A 10 -28.36 -53.61 9.39
C ALA A 10 -27.24 -53.06 10.30
N PRO A 11 -26.20 -53.83 10.66
CA PRO A 11 -25.21 -53.40 11.63
C PRO A 11 -24.40 -52.23 11.04
N PHE A 12 -24.38 -51.09 11.73
CA PHE A 12 -23.59 -49.90 11.38
C PHE A 12 -22.09 -50.19 11.11
N TRP A 13 -21.55 -51.28 11.66
CA TRP A 13 -20.18 -51.73 11.43
C TRP A 13 -19.93 -52.25 10.00
N VAL A 14 -20.95 -52.76 9.29
CA VAL A 14 -20.80 -53.27 7.91
C VAL A 14 -20.59 -52.13 6.92
N LEU A 15 -21.30 -51.01 7.10
CA LEU A 15 -21.13 -49.81 6.27
C LEU A 15 -19.75 -49.15 6.48
N GLY A 16 -19.24 -49.15 7.72
CA GLY A 16 -17.91 -48.63 8.04
C GLY A 16 -16.76 -49.41 7.38
N ILE A 17 -16.86 -50.75 7.34
CA ILE A 17 -15.87 -51.61 6.68
C ILE A 17 -15.91 -51.41 5.17
N THR A 18 -17.10 -51.32 4.55
CA THR A 18 -17.21 -51.05 3.11
C THR A 18 -16.61 -49.70 2.74
N LEU A 19 -16.83 -48.65 3.54
CA LEU A 19 -16.26 -47.32 3.28
C LEU A 19 -14.71 -47.32 3.40
N LEU A 20 -14.14 -47.97 4.41
CA LEU A 20 -12.68 -48.09 4.56
C LEU A 20 -12.04 -48.92 3.43
N THR A 21 -12.70 -49.99 2.97
CA THR A 21 -12.20 -50.76 1.83
C THR A 21 -12.29 -49.97 0.53
N THR A 22 -13.33 -49.17 0.31
CA THR A 22 -13.42 -48.33 -0.90
C THR A 22 -12.40 -47.19 -0.92
N THR A 23 -12.12 -46.55 0.22
CA THR A 23 -11.13 -45.46 0.28
C THR A 23 -9.71 -45.97 0.14
N THR A 24 -9.38 -47.12 0.75
CA THR A 24 -8.06 -47.76 0.55
C THR A 24 -7.89 -48.27 -0.87
N HIS A 25 -8.94 -48.80 -1.51
CA HIS A 25 -8.89 -49.23 -2.91
C HIS A 25 -8.76 -48.04 -3.88
N LEU A 26 -9.37 -46.89 -3.57
CA LEU A 26 -9.22 -45.66 -4.36
C LEU A 26 -7.83 -45.03 -4.20
N LEU A 27 -7.27 -45.01 -2.99
CA LEU A 27 -5.89 -44.56 -2.76
C LEU A 27 -4.86 -45.52 -3.39
N TYR A 28 -5.13 -46.83 -3.34
CA TYR A 28 -4.31 -47.83 -4.03
C TYR A 28 -4.39 -47.67 -5.56
N LEU A 29 -5.58 -47.46 -6.13
CA LEU A 29 -5.75 -47.16 -7.55
C LEU A 29 -5.11 -45.84 -7.96
N ALA A 30 -5.21 -44.78 -7.16
CA ALA A 30 -4.59 -43.49 -7.45
C ALA A 30 -3.05 -43.59 -7.41
N SER A 31 -2.49 -44.33 -6.44
CA SER A 31 -1.04 -44.53 -6.32
C SER A 31 -0.45 -45.52 -7.33
N ASN A 32 -1.22 -46.51 -7.81
CA ASN A 32 -0.83 -47.36 -8.93
C ASN A 32 -1.02 -46.65 -10.28
N CYS A 33 -2.00 -45.76 -10.40
CA CYS A 33 -2.21 -44.94 -11.59
C CYS A 33 -1.06 -43.94 -11.77
N SER A 34 -0.63 -43.27 -10.69
CA SER A 34 0.54 -42.38 -10.74
C SER A 34 1.84 -43.12 -11.03
N ARG A 35 2.04 -44.32 -10.48
CA ARG A 35 3.20 -45.18 -10.80
C ARG A 35 3.20 -45.69 -12.23
N LYS A 36 2.05 -46.18 -12.73
CA LYS A 36 1.92 -46.62 -14.14
C LYS A 36 2.03 -45.45 -15.12
N LEU A 37 1.54 -44.26 -14.76
CA LEU A 37 1.75 -43.06 -15.56
C LEU A 37 3.25 -42.70 -15.62
N LEU A 38 3.97 -42.75 -14.51
CA LEU A 38 5.43 -42.51 -14.50
C LEU A 38 6.23 -43.58 -15.26
N GLU A 39 5.80 -44.85 -15.25
CA GLU A 39 6.48 -45.95 -15.95
C GLU A 39 6.11 -46.05 -17.44
N SER A 40 4.95 -45.53 -17.86
CA SER A 40 4.49 -45.52 -19.27
C SER A 40 4.89 -44.26 -20.06
N MET A 41 5.55 -43.30 -19.40
CA MET A 41 6.03 -42.10 -20.08
C MET A 41 7.30 -42.41 -20.85
N ASP A 42 7.13 -42.78 -22.12
CA ASP A 42 8.23 -42.91 -23.08
C ASP A 42 9.08 -41.63 -23.05
N SER A 43 10.41 -41.76 -23.17
CA SER A 43 11.35 -40.63 -23.14
C SER A 43 10.96 -39.48 -24.08
N PHE A 44 10.30 -39.82 -25.21
CA PHE A 44 9.74 -38.87 -26.17
C PHE A 44 8.58 -38.01 -25.62
N THR A 45 7.72 -38.56 -24.77
CA THR A 45 6.61 -37.81 -24.14
C THR A 45 7.16 -36.77 -23.16
N LEU A 46 8.13 -37.15 -22.33
CA LEU A 46 8.82 -36.23 -21.41
C LEU A 46 9.58 -35.13 -22.18
N ALA A 47 10.27 -35.48 -23.26
CA ALA A 47 10.95 -34.50 -24.11
C ALA A 47 9.95 -33.51 -24.73
N SER A 48 8.81 -33.99 -25.25
CA SER A 48 7.79 -33.12 -25.85
C SER A 48 7.15 -32.16 -24.83
N VAL A 49 6.93 -32.62 -23.59
CA VAL A 49 6.43 -31.77 -22.49
C VAL A 49 7.48 -30.73 -22.09
N LEU A 50 8.75 -31.11 -21.96
CA LEU A 50 9.83 -30.17 -21.63
C LEU A 50 10.04 -29.12 -22.72
N VAL A 51 9.97 -29.52 -23.99
CA VAL A 51 10.02 -28.59 -25.14
C VAL A 51 8.79 -27.70 -25.16
N GLY A 52 7.60 -28.24 -24.90
CA GLY A 52 6.36 -27.46 -24.81
C GLY A 52 6.39 -26.44 -23.67
N VAL A 53 6.87 -26.83 -22.48
CA VAL A 53 7.06 -25.93 -21.34
C VAL A 53 8.15 -24.91 -21.63
N GLY A 54 9.27 -25.32 -22.24
CA GLY A 54 10.34 -24.42 -22.66
C GLY A 54 9.87 -23.39 -23.68
N TRP A 55 9.12 -23.82 -24.69
CA TRP A 55 8.51 -22.96 -25.70
C TRP A 55 7.46 -22.03 -25.07
N PHE A 56 6.64 -22.53 -24.15
CA PHE A 56 5.67 -21.73 -23.42
C PHE A 56 6.34 -20.66 -22.54
N LEU A 57 7.43 -21.00 -21.83
CA LEU A 57 8.22 -20.05 -21.06
C LEU A 57 8.92 -19.01 -21.95
N LEU A 58 9.44 -19.42 -23.10
CA LEU A 58 10.03 -18.52 -24.09
C LEU A 58 8.97 -17.61 -24.74
N TRP A 59 7.77 -18.14 -25.00
CA TRP A 59 6.64 -17.37 -25.51
C TRP A 59 6.13 -16.35 -24.48
N LEU A 60 6.06 -16.72 -23.19
CA LEU A 60 5.79 -15.79 -22.10
C LEU A 60 6.87 -14.70 -22.00
N ARG A 61 8.13 -15.03 -22.31
CA ARG A 61 9.26 -14.09 -22.36
C ARG A 61 9.29 -13.23 -23.64
N SER A 62 8.65 -13.69 -24.72
CA SER A 62 8.61 -13.05 -26.04
C SER A 62 7.54 -11.95 -26.16
N LYS A 63 6.73 -11.70 -25.14
CA LYS A 63 5.98 -10.44 -25.08
C LYS A 63 7.00 -9.34 -24.89
N SER A 64 7.24 -8.56 -25.95
CA SER A 64 8.07 -7.36 -25.96
C SER A 64 7.64 -6.43 -24.81
N SER A 65 8.31 -6.59 -23.67
CA SER A 65 8.31 -5.60 -22.63
C SER A 65 9.29 -4.56 -23.10
N ILE A 66 8.81 -3.33 -23.27
CA ILE A 66 9.69 -2.15 -23.34
C ILE A 66 10.72 -2.32 -22.21
N PRO A 67 12.03 -2.28 -22.52
CA PRO A 67 13.05 -2.47 -21.49
C PRO A 67 12.85 -1.39 -20.45
N TYR A 68 12.74 -1.79 -19.19
CA TYR A 68 12.62 -0.84 -18.10
C TYR A 68 13.87 0.05 -18.05
N PRO A 69 13.73 1.33 -17.67
CA PRO A 69 14.86 2.19 -17.35
C PRO A 69 15.83 1.47 -16.41
N PRO A 70 17.16 1.70 -16.56
CA PRO A 70 18.17 1.09 -15.70
C PRO A 70 17.93 1.49 -14.24
N GLY A 71 18.45 0.69 -13.31
CA GLY A 71 18.34 1.00 -11.89
C GLY A 71 19.07 -0.01 -11.02
N PRO A 72 19.19 0.28 -9.72
CA PRO A 72 19.95 -0.55 -8.81
C PRO A 72 19.36 -1.96 -8.78
N SER A 73 20.20 -2.94 -9.11
CA SER A 73 19.85 -4.36 -8.99
C SER A 73 20.00 -4.80 -7.55
N GLY A 74 18.94 -4.65 -6.77
CA GLY A 74 18.92 -5.21 -5.42
C GLY A 74 18.76 -6.74 -5.41
N ASN A 75 18.62 -7.35 -4.24
CA ASN A 75 18.53 -8.80 -4.11
C ASN A 75 17.31 -9.39 -4.87
N LEU A 76 17.38 -10.66 -5.28
CA LEU A 76 16.31 -11.26 -6.12
C LEU A 76 14.91 -11.26 -5.48
N LEU A 77 14.81 -11.25 -4.14
CA LEU A 77 13.55 -11.34 -3.40
C LEU A 77 12.96 -9.97 -3.02
N PHE A 78 13.78 -9.03 -2.56
CA PHE A 78 13.33 -7.73 -2.04
C PHE A 78 13.79 -6.53 -2.89
N GLY A 79 14.64 -6.75 -3.89
CA GLY A 79 15.28 -5.67 -4.63
C GLY A 79 16.06 -4.75 -3.70
N SER A 80 15.90 -3.44 -3.90
CA SER A 80 16.57 -2.40 -3.12
C SER A 80 15.76 -1.98 -1.89
N ALA A 81 14.64 -2.65 -1.60
CA ALA A 81 13.78 -2.30 -0.46
C ALA A 81 14.52 -2.35 0.88
N LEU A 82 15.42 -3.32 1.07
CA LEU A 82 16.19 -3.44 2.32
C LEU A 82 17.20 -2.31 2.51
N GLU A 83 17.75 -1.79 1.42
CA GLU A 83 18.70 -0.68 1.45
C GLU A 83 17.98 0.65 1.74
N LEU A 84 16.79 0.82 1.16
CA LEU A 84 15.92 1.96 1.46
C LEU A 84 15.40 1.93 2.89
N ARG A 85 15.00 0.75 3.39
CA ARG A 85 14.55 0.57 4.78
C ARG A 85 15.63 0.94 5.81
N LYS A 86 16.89 0.56 5.55
CA LYS A 86 18.00 0.86 6.48
C LYS A 86 18.39 2.34 6.45
N SER A 87 18.06 3.06 5.38
CA SER A 87 18.44 4.46 5.24
C SER A 87 17.49 5.37 6.01
N LYS A 88 18.00 6.08 7.00
CA LYS A 88 17.26 7.18 7.66
C LYS A 88 16.86 8.29 6.69
N ALA A 89 17.53 8.38 5.54
CA ALA A 89 17.35 9.43 4.53
C ALA A 89 17.34 8.79 3.14
N PHE A 90 16.28 8.04 2.83
CA PHE A 90 16.14 7.30 1.56
C PHE A 90 16.30 8.16 0.31
N TRP A 91 16.01 9.46 0.38
CA TRP A 91 16.19 10.42 -0.73
C TRP A 91 17.66 10.61 -1.12
N LEU A 92 18.61 10.41 -0.20
CA LEU A 92 20.04 10.45 -0.54
C LEU A 92 20.44 9.28 -1.44
N ASN A 93 19.84 8.11 -1.21
CA ASN A 93 20.05 6.94 -2.07
C ASN A 93 19.53 7.21 -3.48
N PHE A 94 18.35 7.82 -3.62
CA PHE A 94 17.82 8.24 -4.92
C PHE A 94 18.73 9.25 -5.62
N ALA A 95 19.23 10.26 -4.90
CA ALA A 95 20.16 11.23 -5.50
C ALA A 95 21.48 10.58 -5.96
N GLN A 96 21.98 9.58 -5.23
CA GLN A 96 23.16 8.81 -5.63
C GLN A 96 22.87 7.96 -6.86
N TRP A 97 21.77 7.21 -6.86
CA TRP A 97 21.38 6.35 -7.98
C TRP A 97 21.04 7.14 -9.24
N SER A 98 20.48 8.35 -9.13
CA SER A 98 20.24 9.21 -10.29
C SER A 98 21.55 9.55 -11.02
N LYS A 99 22.65 9.77 -10.28
CA LYS A 99 23.97 10.00 -10.89
C LYS A 99 24.54 8.78 -11.60
N GLU A 100 24.20 7.58 -11.14
CA GLU A 100 24.74 6.31 -11.64
C GLU A 100 23.90 5.73 -12.79
N TYR A 101 22.58 5.74 -12.65
CA TYR A 101 21.63 5.11 -13.57
C TYR A 101 20.91 6.13 -14.48
N GLY A 102 21.03 7.43 -14.17
CA GLY A 102 20.44 8.51 -14.95
C GLY A 102 19.11 9.03 -14.39
N PRO A 103 18.49 10.01 -15.09
CA PRO A 103 17.38 10.81 -14.58
C PRO A 103 16.04 10.07 -14.44
N ILE A 104 15.92 8.89 -15.04
CA ILE A 104 14.75 8.02 -14.92
C ILE A 104 15.27 6.62 -14.63
N MET A 105 14.88 6.09 -13.48
CA MET A 105 15.38 4.79 -13.00
C MET A 105 14.27 3.91 -12.46
N THR A 106 14.48 2.60 -12.53
CA THR A 106 13.55 1.61 -11.99
C THR A 106 14.12 0.95 -10.74
N ILE A 107 13.38 1.04 -9.63
CA ILE A 107 13.76 0.45 -8.35
C ILE A 107 12.80 -0.66 -8.03
N ARG A 108 13.31 -1.86 -7.78
CA ARG A 108 12.47 -2.98 -7.35
C ARG A 108 12.26 -2.94 -5.84
N MET A 109 11.01 -2.91 -5.42
CA MET A 109 10.57 -2.99 -4.03
C MET A 109 9.74 -4.26 -3.83
N ALA A 110 10.42 -5.35 -3.45
CA ALA A 110 9.82 -6.67 -3.33
C ALA A 110 9.04 -7.10 -4.60
N TYR A 111 7.71 -7.09 -4.53
CA TYR A 111 6.81 -7.50 -5.61
C TYR A 111 6.37 -6.33 -6.52
N ARG A 112 6.77 -5.09 -6.22
CA ARG A 112 6.46 -3.90 -7.02
C ARG A 112 7.73 -3.28 -7.63
N SER A 113 7.55 -2.59 -8.74
CA SER A 113 8.59 -1.75 -9.34
C SER A 113 8.19 -0.29 -9.20
N LEU A 114 9.09 0.51 -8.64
CA LEU A 114 8.95 1.95 -8.51
C LEU A 114 9.74 2.63 -9.61
N PHE A 115 9.12 3.56 -10.33
CA PHE A 115 9.83 4.45 -11.25
C PHE A 115 10.17 5.73 -10.52
N VAL A 116 11.46 6.06 -10.47
CA VAL A 116 11.94 7.31 -9.90
C VAL A 116 12.34 8.25 -11.02
N VAL A 117 11.84 9.47 -10.94
CA VAL A 117 12.08 10.55 -11.91
C VAL A 117 12.79 11.67 -11.16
N ASP A 118 14.03 11.94 -11.55
CA ASP A 118 14.88 12.99 -10.95
C ASP A 118 15.00 14.22 -11.86
N ASP A 119 14.63 14.12 -13.15
CA ASP A 119 14.61 15.28 -14.04
C ASP A 119 13.35 16.15 -13.82
N PRO A 120 13.51 17.46 -13.54
CA PRO A 120 12.37 18.34 -13.23
C PRO A 120 11.44 18.57 -14.42
N ASN A 121 11.97 18.60 -15.65
CA ASN A 121 11.14 18.78 -16.85
C ASN A 121 10.29 17.54 -17.10
N VAL A 122 10.88 16.35 -16.91
CA VAL A 122 10.15 15.07 -17.00
C VAL A 122 9.10 15.00 -15.90
N ALA A 123 9.44 15.35 -14.66
CA ALA A 123 8.50 15.37 -13.53
C ALA A 123 7.29 16.28 -13.81
N VAL A 124 7.50 17.50 -14.30
CA VAL A 124 6.41 18.41 -14.72
C VAL A 124 5.59 17.79 -15.86
N SER A 125 6.24 17.19 -16.86
CA SER A 125 5.53 16.59 -17.99
C SER A 125 4.63 15.42 -17.60
N LEU A 126 5.03 14.62 -16.60
CA LEU A 126 4.30 13.44 -16.14
C LEU A 126 3.27 13.81 -15.07
N PHE A 127 3.70 14.50 -14.01
CA PHE A 127 2.88 14.70 -12.81
C PHE A 127 2.00 15.95 -12.87
N GLU A 128 2.29 16.92 -13.74
CA GLU A 128 1.46 18.11 -13.91
C GLU A 128 0.66 18.05 -15.22
N LYS A 129 1.35 17.97 -16.37
CA LYS A 129 0.69 17.99 -17.68
C LYS A 129 -0.15 16.74 -17.95
N LYS A 130 0.25 15.59 -17.38
CA LYS A 130 -0.43 14.29 -17.52
C LYS A 130 -0.94 13.76 -16.17
N ALA A 131 -1.24 14.65 -15.22
CA ALA A 131 -1.72 14.29 -13.89
C ALA A 131 -2.91 13.31 -13.91
N SER A 132 -3.83 13.46 -14.88
CA SER A 132 -4.98 12.55 -15.03
C SER A 132 -4.63 11.10 -15.35
N GLN A 133 -3.41 10.82 -15.84
CA GLN A 133 -2.93 9.48 -16.18
C GLN A 133 -2.01 8.87 -15.11
N TYR A 134 -1.27 9.71 -14.37
CA TYR A 134 -0.22 9.25 -13.45
C TYR A 134 -0.48 9.58 -11.98
N SER A 135 -1.44 10.45 -11.64
CA SER A 135 -1.69 10.90 -10.25
C SER A 135 -2.66 10.02 -9.48
N ASP A 136 -2.80 8.74 -9.86
CA ASP A 136 -3.60 7.81 -9.08
C ASP A 136 -2.89 7.46 -7.76
N ARG A 137 -3.68 7.25 -6.70
CA ARG A 137 -3.17 7.05 -5.34
C ARG A 137 -3.44 5.63 -4.91
N TYR A 138 -2.41 4.94 -4.46
CA TYR A 138 -2.58 3.69 -3.76
C TYR A 138 -3.16 3.96 -2.37
N VAL A 139 -4.39 3.51 -2.12
CA VAL A 139 -4.97 3.50 -0.77
C VAL A 139 -4.42 2.29 -0.03
N SER A 140 -3.67 2.54 1.05
CA SER A 140 -3.14 1.45 1.86
C SER A 140 -4.27 0.62 2.47
N GLU A 141 -4.05 -0.68 2.63
CA GLU A 141 -4.97 -1.58 3.33
C GLU A 141 -5.21 -1.12 4.77
N LEU A 142 -4.21 -0.48 5.39
CA LEU A 142 -4.35 0.14 6.70
C LEU A 142 -5.36 1.30 6.69
N ALA A 143 -5.35 2.16 5.67
CA ALA A 143 -6.34 3.22 5.54
C ALA A 143 -7.75 2.63 5.35
N LYS A 144 -7.89 1.55 4.57
CA LYS A 144 -9.17 0.84 4.40
C LYS A 144 -9.66 0.21 5.71
N LEU A 145 -8.77 -0.41 6.48
CA LEU A 145 -9.11 -1.02 7.77
C LEU A 145 -9.53 0.02 8.81
N GLY A 146 -8.90 1.20 8.79
CA GLY A 146 -9.29 2.34 9.62
C GLY A 146 -10.54 3.07 9.14
N GLU A 147 -11.19 2.58 8.08
CA GLU A 147 -12.28 3.26 7.36
C GLU A 147 -11.88 4.68 6.91
N TRP A 148 -10.61 4.97 6.69
CA TRP A 148 -10.12 6.29 6.24
C TRP A 148 -10.11 6.44 4.72
N ASP A 149 -10.60 5.45 3.99
CA ASP A 149 -10.70 5.48 2.52
C ASP A 149 -11.70 6.53 1.98
N HIS A 150 -12.47 7.17 2.87
CA HIS A 150 -13.32 8.34 2.56
C HIS A 150 -12.68 9.68 2.95
N ASP A 151 -11.51 9.69 3.59
CA ASP A 151 -10.78 10.93 3.87
C ASP A 151 -10.09 11.44 2.61
N ILE A 152 -10.12 12.76 2.40
CA ILE A 152 -9.55 13.39 1.20
C ILE A 152 -8.07 13.06 0.97
N ILE A 153 -7.34 12.68 2.02
CA ILE A 153 -5.92 12.31 1.98
C ILE A 153 -5.72 10.92 1.36
N PHE A 154 -6.69 10.01 1.55
CA PHE A 154 -6.61 8.61 1.15
C PHE A 154 -7.52 8.22 -0.01
N ILE A 155 -8.49 9.05 -0.40
CA ILE A 155 -9.34 8.74 -1.57
C ILE A 155 -8.51 8.69 -2.87
N GLU A 156 -8.83 7.71 -3.71
CA GLU A 156 -8.27 7.53 -5.06
C GLU A 156 -8.57 8.71 -6.00
N TYR A 157 -7.77 8.89 -7.05
CA TYR A 157 -8.04 9.97 -7.98
C TYR A 157 -9.33 9.68 -8.78
N GLY A 158 -10.36 10.52 -8.58
CA GLY A 158 -11.64 10.30 -9.23
C GLY A 158 -12.63 11.44 -9.04
N PRO A 159 -13.90 11.24 -9.45
CA PRO A 159 -14.97 12.22 -9.29
C PRO A 159 -15.14 12.69 -7.83
N THR A 160 -15.02 11.78 -6.86
CA THR A 160 -15.13 12.09 -5.43
C THR A 160 -14.05 13.06 -4.96
N LEU A 161 -12.77 12.78 -5.26
CA LEU A 161 -11.68 13.69 -4.92
C LEU A 161 -11.82 15.05 -5.62
N LYS A 162 -12.25 15.06 -6.89
CA LYS A 162 -12.52 16.32 -7.62
C LYS A 162 -13.61 17.13 -6.92
N HIS A 163 -14.70 16.49 -6.50
CA HIS A 163 -15.79 17.14 -5.78
C HIS A 163 -15.32 17.75 -4.45
N TYR A 164 -14.58 17.00 -3.64
CA TYR A 164 -14.00 17.52 -2.39
C TYR A 164 -13.06 18.70 -2.62
N ARG A 165 -12.20 18.64 -3.65
CA ARG A 165 -11.32 19.77 -4.01
C ARG A 165 -12.11 21.00 -4.42
N THR A 166 -13.22 20.84 -5.15
CA THR A 166 -14.10 21.97 -5.51
C THR A 166 -14.71 22.61 -4.25
N LEU A 167 -15.13 21.82 -3.26
CA LEU A 167 -15.63 22.34 -2.00
C LEU A 167 -14.54 23.09 -1.22
N LEU A 168 -13.36 22.48 -1.06
CA LEU A 168 -12.24 23.11 -0.38
C LEU A 168 -11.77 24.40 -1.06
N GLN A 169 -11.76 24.46 -2.39
CA GLN A 169 -11.41 25.68 -3.13
C GLN A 169 -12.36 26.85 -2.83
N LYS A 170 -13.62 26.59 -2.46
CA LYS A 170 -14.53 27.66 -2.03
C LYS A 170 -14.10 28.27 -0.69
N ALA A 171 -13.60 27.45 0.23
CA ALA A 171 -13.13 27.88 1.54
C ALA A 171 -11.68 28.40 1.55
N LEU A 172 -10.83 27.93 0.63
CA LEU A 172 -9.38 28.13 0.67
C LEU A 172 -8.83 28.86 -0.57
N ASN A 173 -9.67 29.56 -1.33
CA ASN A 173 -9.16 30.38 -2.44
C ASN A 173 -8.42 31.62 -1.94
N ASN A 174 -7.63 32.23 -2.82
CA ASN A 174 -6.80 33.39 -2.51
C ASN A 174 -7.56 34.56 -1.89
N ARG A 175 -8.86 34.74 -2.19
CA ARG A 175 -9.67 35.81 -1.61
C ARG A 175 -10.07 35.49 -0.18
N VAL A 176 -10.63 34.30 0.06
CA VAL A 176 -11.06 33.86 1.39
C VAL A 176 -9.86 33.65 2.33
N ALA A 177 -8.69 33.27 1.77
CA ALA A 177 -7.45 33.15 2.54
C ALA A 177 -7.08 34.44 3.30
N LEU A 178 -7.43 35.62 2.75
CA LEU A 178 -7.17 36.91 3.40
C LEU A 178 -8.04 37.12 4.64
N ASP A 179 -9.24 36.54 4.68
CA ASP A 179 -10.15 36.62 5.83
C ASP A 179 -9.59 35.85 7.05
N TYR A 180 -8.67 34.91 6.82
CA TYR A 180 -7.98 34.16 7.88
C TYR A 180 -6.73 34.86 8.42
N LEU A 181 -6.27 35.97 7.84
CA LEU A 181 -5.07 36.68 8.32
C LEU A 181 -5.16 37.09 9.80
N PRO A 182 -6.27 37.67 10.30
CA PRO A 182 -6.37 38.03 11.72
C PRO A 182 -6.27 36.82 12.66
N LEU A 183 -6.78 35.67 12.22
CA LEU A 183 -6.65 34.40 12.93
C LEU A 183 -5.19 33.95 12.97
N GLN A 184 -4.51 33.94 11.83
CA GLN A 184 -3.11 33.54 11.74
C GLN A 184 -2.21 34.47 12.56
N GLU A 185 -2.40 35.78 12.48
CA GLU A 185 -1.66 36.76 13.30
C GLU A 185 -1.84 36.52 14.80
N HIS A 186 -3.06 36.20 15.23
CA HIS A 186 -3.33 35.88 16.63
C HIS A 186 -2.56 34.64 17.09
N GLU A 187 -2.59 33.56 16.30
CA GLU A 187 -1.88 32.32 16.63
C GLU A 187 -0.36 32.47 16.54
N VAL A 188 0.15 33.29 15.61
CA VAL A 188 1.58 33.64 15.53
C VAL A 188 2.04 34.39 16.77
N LYS A 189 1.25 35.36 17.29
CA LYS A 189 1.60 36.04 18.55
C LYS A 189 1.68 35.07 19.74
N ARG A 190 0.77 34.09 19.80
CA ARG A 190 0.80 33.03 20.82
C ARG A 190 2.03 32.13 20.66
N LEU A 191 2.36 31.75 19.43
CA LEU A 191 3.57 30.99 19.10
C LEU A 191 4.83 31.72 19.57
N LEU A 192 4.98 33.00 19.22
CA LEU A 192 6.14 33.80 19.62
C LEU A 192 6.29 33.89 21.13
N ARG A 193 5.17 34.05 21.86
CA ARG A 193 5.18 34.04 23.32
C ARG A 193 5.66 32.70 23.88
N ARG A 194 5.15 31.57 23.38
CA ARG A 194 5.55 30.24 23.82
C ARG A 194 7.03 29.95 23.51
N LEU A 195 7.49 30.35 22.34
CA LEU A 195 8.91 30.25 21.94
C LEU A 195 9.82 31.10 22.82
N TYR A 196 9.34 32.25 23.29
CA TYR A 196 10.08 33.07 24.24
C TYR A 196 10.17 32.41 25.63
N GLU A 197 9.08 31.79 26.08
CA GLU A 197 9.00 31.15 27.40
C GLU A 197 9.74 29.79 27.45
N THR A 198 9.66 28.98 26.38
CA THR A 198 10.21 27.62 26.30
C THR A 198 10.72 27.30 24.88
N PRO A 199 11.86 27.88 24.46
CA PRO A 199 12.39 27.71 23.11
C PRO A 199 12.79 26.26 22.78
N GLU A 200 13.07 25.44 23.79
CA GLU A 200 13.46 24.03 23.62
C GLU A 200 12.33 23.18 23.04
N GLN A 201 11.07 23.62 23.21
CA GLN A 201 9.85 22.95 22.72
C GLN A 201 9.41 23.47 21.34
N PHE A 202 10.35 23.94 20.51
CA PHE A 202 10.08 24.57 19.21
C PHE A 202 9.06 23.82 18.35
N MET A 203 9.27 22.52 18.13
CA MET A 203 8.39 21.72 17.25
C MET A 203 6.97 21.57 17.81
N GLU A 204 6.84 21.39 19.12
CA GLU A 204 5.54 21.30 19.79
C GLU A 204 4.76 22.61 19.62
N HIS A 205 5.42 23.75 19.81
CA HIS A 205 4.77 25.06 19.65
C HIS A 205 4.31 25.32 18.22
N VAL A 206 5.12 24.93 17.22
CA VAL A 206 4.77 25.05 15.80
C VAL A 206 3.60 24.14 15.44
N HIS A 207 3.60 22.89 15.89
CA HIS A 207 2.50 21.96 15.67
C HIS A 207 1.21 22.45 16.32
N LEU A 208 1.28 22.95 17.56
CA LEU A 208 0.13 23.51 18.25
C LEU A 208 -0.43 24.74 17.54
N MET A 209 0.43 25.62 17.02
CA MET A 209 0.01 26.79 16.24
C MET A 209 -0.74 26.35 14.97
N ALA A 210 -0.15 25.44 14.19
CA ALA A 210 -0.76 24.93 12.96
C ALA A 210 -2.09 24.22 13.22
N GLY A 211 -2.13 23.36 14.26
CA GLY A 211 -3.34 22.67 14.69
C GLY A 211 -4.43 23.64 15.17
N SER A 212 -4.07 24.66 15.95
CA SER A 212 -5.00 25.68 16.43
C SER A 212 -5.63 26.46 15.28
N VAL A 213 -4.84 26.85 14.27
CA VAL A 213 -5.36 27.52 13.06
C VAL A 213 -6.31 26.59 12.31
N ALA A 214 -5.91 25.34 12.04
CA ALA A 214 -6.72 24.38 11.29
C ALA A 214 -8.06 24.08 11.99
N ILE A 215 -8.03 23.78 13.29
CA ILE A 215 -9.23 23.49 14.09
C ILE A 215 -10.16 24.70 14.13
N ARG A 216 -9.60 25.92 14.28
CA ARG A 216 -10.39 27.14 14.30
C ARG A 216 -10.99 27.48 12.94
N MET A 217 -10.29 27.18 11.84
CA MET A 217 -10.83 27.34 10.48
C MET A 217 -11.97 26.36 10.18
N VAL A 218 -11.82 25.09 10.56
CA VAL A 218 -12.79 24.04 10.22
C VAL A 218 -14.00 24.04 11.14
N TYR A 219 -13.78 24.16 12.44
CA TYR A 219 -14.83 23.98 13.46
C TYR A 219 -15.24 25.28 14.15
N GLY A 220 -14.53 26.40 13.92
CA GLY A 220 -14.70 27.62 14.71
C GLY A 220 -14.26 27.46 16.17
N TYR A 221 -13.65 26.32 16.51
CA TYR A 221 -13.27 25.97 17.88
C TYR A 221 -11.94 26.63 18.27
N LYS A 222 -11.88 27.15 19.49
CA LYS A 222 -10.68 27.81 20.01
C LYS A 222 -9.87 26.82 20.84
N VAL A 223 -8.64 26.59 20.41
CA VAL A 223 -7.67 25.75 21.12
C VAL A 223 -6.85 26.62 22.07
N ASP A 224 -6.96 26.37 23.39
CA ASP A 224 -6.22 27.12 24.39
C ASP A 224 -4.88 26.47 24.78
N SER A 225 -4.77 25.13 24.70
CA SER A 225 -3.57 24.38 25.11
C SER A 225 -3.25 23.18 24.21
N ALA A 226 -2.01 22.67 24.30
CA ALA A 226 -1.58 21.42 23.65
C ALA A 226 -2.36 20.19 24.15
N GLN A 227 -2.86 20.24 25.39
CA GLN A 227 -3.66 19.16 25.98
C GLN A 227 -5.13 19.17 25.54
N ASP A 228 -5.49 20.02 24.57
CA ASP A 228 -6.83 20.00 24.00
C ASP A 228 -7.12 18.65 23.33
N PRO A 229 -8.29 18.02 23.60
CA PRO A 229 -8.61 16.70 23.05
C PRO A 229 -8.52 16.62 21.53
N LEU A 230 -8.83 17.70 20.80
CA LEU A 230 -8.76 17.71 19.33
C LEU A 230 -7.31 17.75 18.85
N VAL A 231 -6.45 18.49 19.55
CA VAL A 231 -5.01 18.54 19.27
C VAL A 231 -4.37 17.19 19.56
N GLN A 232 -4.62 16.61 20.74
CA GLN A 232 -4.06 15.32 21.11
C GLN A 232 -4.53 14.19 20.17
N SER A 233 -5.78 14.23 19.73
CA SER A 233 -6.30 13.26 18.76
C SER A 233 -5.57 13.38 17.42
N ALA A 234 -5.37 14.60 16.92
CA ALA A 234 -4.63 14.84 15.69
C ALA A 234 -3.16 14.40 15.80
N GLU A 235 -2.49 14.72 16.92
CA GLU A 235 -1.12 14.30 17.18
C GLU A 235 -0.98 12.78 17.25
N LYS A 236 -1.93 12.10 17.91
CA LYS A 236 -1.95 10.64 17.99
C LYS A 236 -2.14 9.99 16.62
N VAL A 237 -3.01 10.55 15.77
CA VAL A 237 -3.17 10.05 14.40
C VAL A 237 -1.86 10.25 13.61
N MET A 238 -1.23 11.41 13.75
CA MET A 238 0.05 11.70 13.10
C MET A 238 1.18 10.80 13.60
N SER A 239 1.21 10.47 14.90
CA SER A 239 2.22 9.56 15.46
C SER A 239 2.05 8.15 14.92
N ILE A 240 0.82 7.64 14.79
CA ILE A 240 0.54 6.34 14.16
C ILE A 240 1.11 6.30 12.72
N PHE A 241 0.94 7.39 11.95
CA PHE A 241 1.52 7.45 10.61
C PHE A 241 3.04 7.55 10.60
N SER A 242 3.63 8.27 11.55
CA SER A 242 5.09 8.37 11.68
C SER A 242 5.70 7.01 12.04
N ASP A 243 5.12 6.33 13.03
CA ASP A 243 5.62 5.06 13.55
C ASP A 243 5.41 3.93 12.54
N SER A 244 4.26 3.91 11.86
CA SER A 244 4.02 2.94 10.78
C SER A 244 5.02 3.09 9.64
N LYS A 245 5.47 4.31 9.31
CA LYS A 245 6.53 4.53 8.31
C LYS A 245 7.92 4.12 8.81
N ALA A 246 8.14 4.05 10.12
CA ALA A 246 9.40 3.60 10.69
C ALA A 246 9.51 2.06 10.78
N GLU A 247 8.38 1.34 10.72
CA GLU A 247 8.33 -0.13 10.77
C GLU A 247 8.42 -0.84 9.41
N TYR A 248 8.33 -0.12 8.28
CA TYR A 248 8.51 -0.67 6.92
C TYR A 248 9.94 -0.52 6.40
#